data_AF-A0A9E5R5I0-F1
#
_entry.id   AF-A0A9E5R5I0-F1
#
_cell.length_a   1.000
_cell.length_b   1.000
_cell.length_c   1.000
_cell.angle_alpha   90.00
_cell.angle_beta   90.00
_cell.angle_gamma   90.00
#
_symmetry.space_group_name_H-M   'P 1'
#
loop_
_entity.id
_entity.type
_entity.pdbx_description
1 polymer ?
#
loop_
_entity_poly.entity_id
_entity_poly.type
_entity_poly.pdbx_seq_one_letter_code
_entity_poly.pdbx_strand_id
1 'polypeptide(L)'
;MRGRLQGLRAHHTPLVVPRAHDCTTLYLGSRGRYQALFQTNPGTYWYSRDYSEHNPLGDPLLPGAAARRYREYAEKYGEDNAAYLLAVLGDSAAHYSRALVIDTGHPEGEAYAQAVQARAAARGWAFQREPGQPRLLEQLAAGTWPQADFLVVPAGYRIVHNDSELIIGAEPNGP
;
A
#
# COMPACT_ATOMS: atom_id res chain seq x y z
N MET A 1 -4.28 12.21 10.02
CA MET A 1 -3.78 10.85 10.31
C MET A 1 -2.30 10.96 10.66
N ARG A 2 -1.81 10.32 11.72
CA ARG A 2 -0.36 10.26 12.00
C ARG A 2 0.26 9.17 11.13
N GLY A 3 1.24 9.50 10.29
CA GLY A 3 1.96 8.51 9.49
C GLY A 3 2.75 7.54 10.39
N ARG A 4 2.87 6.26 10.01
CA ARG A 4 3.51 5.23 10.87
C ARG A 4 4.97 5.50 11.22
N LEU A 5 5.64 6.36 10.45
CA LEU A 5 7.03 6.76 10.68
C LEU A 5 7.16 8.00 11.58
N GLN A 6 6.06 8.69 11.89
CA GLN A 6 6.10 9.90 12.70
C GLN A 6 6.64 9.59 14.10
N GLY A 7 7.66 10.34 14.52
CA GLY A 7 8.32 10.17 15.80
C GLY A 7 9.45 9.14 15.81
N LEU A 8 9.70 8.43 14.70
CA LEU A 8 10.88 7.56 14.59
C LEU A 8 12.15 8.40 14.72
N ARG A 9 13.04 8.01 15.65
CA ARG A 9 14.23 8.76 16.02
C ARG A 9 15.50 8.11 15.48
N ALA A 10 16.34 8.90 14.83
CA ALA A 10 17.72 8.55 14.54
C ALA A 10 18.57 8.89 15.77
N HIS A 11 18.81 7.94 16.67
CA HIS A 11 19.59 8.22 17.89
C HIS A 11 21.07 8.48 17.56
N HIS A 12 21.76 7.45 17.05
CA HIS A 12 23.19 7.50 16.70
C HIS A 12 23.43 7.19 15.22
N THR A 13 22.57 6.39 14.59
CA THR A 13 22.67 6.01 13.17
C THR A 13 21.69 6.84 12.34
N PRO A 14 22.15 7.49 11.25
CA PRO A 14 21.26 8.17 10.33
C PRO A 14 20.22 7.21 9.72
N LEU A 15 19.02 7.71 9.46
CA LEU A 15 17.97 6.96 8.79
C LEU A 15 17.77 7.51 7.38
N VAL A 16 17.52 6.62 6.43
CA VAL A 16 17.12 6.99 5.08
C VAL A 16 15.76 6.40 4.80
N VAL A 17 14.84 7.27 4.41
CA VAL A 17 13.44 6.91 4.23
C VAL A 17 12.97 7.43 2.89
N PRO A 18 12.43 6.56 2.01
CA PRO A 18 11.74 7.03 0.82
C PRO A 18 10.57 7.92 1.23
N ARG A 19 10.45 9.08 0.59
CA ARG A 19 9.23 9.88 0.66
C ARG A 19 8.18 9.05 -0.07
N ALA A 20 7.27 8.43 0.64
CA ALA A 20 6.24 7.57 0.07
C ALA A 20 4.97 7.70 0.89
N HIS A 21 3.81 7.70 0.22
CA HIS A 21 2.53 7.68 0.92
C HIS A 21 2.30 6.31 1.58
N ASP A 22 2.60 5.26 0.82
CA ASP A 22 2.45 3.85 1.16
C ASP A 22 3.35 2.99 0.25
N CYS A 23 3.20 1.66 0.32
CA CYS A 23 3.92 0.72 -0.56
C CYS A 23 3.58 0.89 -2.05
N THR A 24 2.38 1.35 -2.40
CA THR A 24 1.97 1.63 -3.78
C THR A 24 2.91 2.66 -4.43
N THR A 25 3.31 3.69 -3.67
CA THR A 25 4.28 4.68 -4.14
C THR A 25 5.63 4.03 -4.47
N LEU A 26 6.07 3.03 -3.69
CA LEU A 26 7.31 2.31 -3.95
C LEU A 26 7.21 1.47 -5.23
N TYR A 27 6.08 0.81 -5.46
CA TYR A 27 5.84 0.05 -6.69
C TYR A 27 5.78 0.95 -7.94
N LEU A 28 5.18 2.13 -7.85
CA LEU A 28 5.10 3.09 -8.96
C LEU A 28 6.39 3.90 -9.16
N GLY A 29 7.28 3.86 -8.18
CA GLY A 29 8.52 4.63 -8.16
C GLY A 29 8.30 6.15 -8.09
N SER A 30 7.09 6.64 -7.87
CA SER A 30 6.81 8.08 -7.92
C SER A 30 5.60 8.49 -7.11
N ARG A 31 5.83 9.45 -6.22
CA ARG A 31 4.80 10.13 -5.41
C ARG A 31 3.79 10.83 -6.30
N GLY A 32 4.26 11.53 -7.33
CA GLY A 32 3.41 12.23 -8.28
C GLY A 32 2.54 11.28 -9.11
N ARG A 33 3.09 10.14 -9.57
CA ARG A 33 2.29 9.11 -10.26
C ARG A 33 1.22 8.52 -9.35
N TYR A 34 1.58 8.18 -8.12
CA TYR A 34 0.63 7.70 -7.12
C TYR A 34 -0.50 8.71 -6.89
N GLN A 35 -0.15 9.97 -6.63
CA GLN A 35 -1.11 11.03 -6.34
C GLN A 35 -2.04 11.31 -7.52
N ALA A 36 -1.50 11.36 -8.75
CA ALA A 36 -2.31 11.52 -9.95
C ALA A 36 -3.32 10.39 -10.13
N LEU A 37 -2.89 9.13 -9.98
CA LEU A 37 -3.76 7.97 -10.07
C LEU A 37 -4.82 7.97 -8.96
N PHE A 38 -4.43 8.26 -7.71
CA PHE A 38 -5.31 8.34 -6.57
C PHE A 38 -6.37 9.45 -6.72
N GLN A 39 -5.96 10.66 -7.11
CA GLN A 39 -6.87 11.78 -7.33
C GLN A 39 -7.86 11.52 -8.48
N THR A 40 -7.42 10.80 -9.52
CA THR A 40 -8.29 10.41 -10.63
C THR A 40 -9.43 9.49 -10.19
N ASN A 41 -9.18 8.56 -9.27
CA ASN A 41 -10.23 7.73 -8.68
C ASN A 41 -9.80 7.23 -7.28
N PRO A 42 -10.27 7.89 -6.21
CA PRO A 42 -9.96 7.49 -4.83
C PRO A 42 -10.50 6.09 -4.47
N GLY A 43 -11.55 5.64 -5.15
CA GLY A 43 -12.11 4.28 -5.03
C GLY A 43 -11.31 3.22 -5.78
N THR A 44 -9.98 3.35 -5.82
CA THR A 44 -9.09 2.37 -6.45
C THR A 44 -8.65 1.32 -5.46
N TYR A 45 -8.94 0.05 -5.76
CA TYR A 45 -8.30 -1.09 -5.13
C TYR A 45 -7.04 -1.46 -5.90
N TRP A 46 -5.90 -1.46 -5.21
CA TRP A 46 -4.58 -1.66 -5.79
C TRP A 46 -4.17 -3.13 -5.70
N TYR A 47 -3.75 -3.70 -6.82
CA TYR A 47 -3.30 -5.08 -6.93
C TYR A 47 -1.84 -5.14 -7.37
N SER A 48 -1.10 -6.05 -6.76
CA SER A 48 0.23 -6.49 -7.20
C SER A 48 0.30 -8.01 -7.04
N ARG A 49 0.91 -8.70 -7.99
CA ARG A 49 1.06 -10.15 -7.93
C ARG A 49 1.92 -10.55 -6.74
N ASP A 50 3.10 -9.94 -6.61
CA ASP A 50 4.08 -10.25 -5.55
C ASP A 50 3.48 -10.09 -4.15
N TYR A 51 2.69 -9.03 -3.93
CA TYR A 51 2.03 -8.79 -2.64
C TYR A 51 0.98 -9.87 -2.31
N SER A 52 0.24 -10.32 -3.33
CA SER A 52 -0.88 -11.25 -3.14
C SER A 52 -0.42 -12.69 -2.93
N GLU A 53 0.74 -13.07 -3.48
CA GLU A 53 1.36 -14.39 -3.22
C GLU A 53 1.76 -14.56 -1.76
N HIS A 54 2.26 -13.49 -1.14
CA HIS A 54 2.71 -13.49 0.26
C HIS A 54 1.59 -13.14 1.24
N ASN A 55 0.45 -12.64 0.75
CA ASN A 55 -0.69 -12.28 1.57
C ASN A 55 -2.04 -12.76 0.99
N PRO A 56 -2.23 -14.09 0.80
CA PRO A 56 -3.46 -14.64 0.25
C PRO A 56 -4.68 -14.48 1.18
N LEU A 57 -4.47 -14.15 2.47
CA LEU A 57 -5.56 -13.85 3.42
C LEU A 57 -6.00 -12.38 3.36
N GLY A 58 -5.10 -11.51 2.90
CA GLY A 58 -5.28 -10.06 2.88
C GLY A 58 -6.20 -9.58 1.77
N ASP A 59 -6.24 -10.27 0.62
CA ASP A 59 -7.13 -9.90 -0.48
C ASP A 59 -8.59 -10.27 -0.15
N PRO A 60 -9.45 -9.28 0.21
CA PRO A 60 -10.87 -9.52 0.48
C PRO A 60 -11.62 -10.05 -0.73
N LEU A 61 -11.03 -9.95 -1.91
CA LEU A 61 -11.66 -10.17 -3.19
C LEU A 61 -11.27 -11.52 -3.80
N LEU A 62 -10.43 -12.30 -3.10
CA LEU A 62 -10.16 -13.70 -3.43
C LEU A 62 -11.40 -14.58 -3.21
N PRO A 63 -11.66 -15.56 -4.10
CA PRO A 63 -12.71 -16.56 -3.89
C PRO A 63 -12.51 -17.29 -2.55
N GLY A 64 -13.57 -17.36 -1.73
CA GLY A 64 -13.53 -17.99 -0.41
C GLY A 64 -12.85 -17.16 0.69
N ALA A 65 -12.38 -15.94 0.41
CA ALA A 65 -11.80 -15.05 1.43
C ALA A 65 -12.79 -14.76 2.57
N ALA A 66 -14.06 -14.51 2.24
CA ALA A 66 -15.11 -14.28 3.24
C ALA A 66 -15.34 -15.51 4.13
N ALA A 67 -15.45 -16.71 3.54
CA ALA A 67 -15.61 -17.95 4.29
C ALA A 67 -14.38 -18.28 5.15
N ARG A 68 -13.18 -17.96 4.66
CA ARG A 68 -11.94 -18.14 5.43
C ARG A 68 -11.85 -17.16 6.61
N ARG A 69 -12.15 -15.88 6.38
CA ARG A 69 -12.22 -14.87 7.45
C ARG A 69 -13.29 -15.20 8.48
N TYR A 70 -14.44 -15.73 8.04
CA TYR A 70 -15.47 -16.23 8.95
C TYR A 70 -14.89 -17.28 9.90
N ARG A 71 -14.19 -18.30 9.36
CA ARG A 71 -13.58 -19.36 10.18
C ARG A 71 -12.55 -18.79 11.16
N GLU A 72 -11.66 -17.92 10.70
CA GLU A 72 -10.66 -17.29 11.58
C GLU A 72 -11.30 -16.45 12.70
N TYR A 73 -12.36 -15.70 12.39
CA TYR A 73 -13.08 -14.92 13.40
C TYR A 73 -13.90 -15.80 14.33
N ALA A 74 -14.48 -16.88 13.83
CA ALA A 74 -15.25 -17.82 14.63
C ALA A 74 -14.34 -18.54 15.63
N GLU A 75 -13.16 -18.98 15.19
CA GLU A 75 -12.14 -19.58 16.06
C GLU A 75 -11.67 -18.62 17.15
N LYS A 76 -11.49 -17.34 16.83
CA LYS A 76 -10.91 -16.36 17.75
C LYS A 76 -11.92 -15.67 18.67
N TYR A 77 -13.14 -15.46 18.19
CA TYR A 77 -14.13 -14.60 18.85
C TYR A 77 -15.51 -15.26 19.03
N GLY A 78 -15.70 -16.48 18.54
CA GLY A 78 -16.99 -17.18 18.52
C GLY A 78 -17.82 -16.84 17.28
N GLU A 79 -18.74 -17.74 16.92
CA GLU A 79 -19.53 -17.67 15.67
C GLU A 79 -20.38 -16.39 15.57
N ASP A 80 -21.06 -16.00 16.65
CA ASP A 80 -21.92 -14.81 16.68
C ASP A 80 -21.12 -13.52 16.43
N ASN A 81 -19.93 -13.41 17.05
CA ASN A 81 -19.02 -12.29 16.83
C ASN A 81 -18.41 -12.31 15.43
N ALA A 82 -18.14 -13.50 14.86
CA ALA A 82 -17.61 -13.62 13.51
C ALA A 82 -18.58 -13.11 12.45
N ALA A 83 -19.87 -13.46 12.58
CA ALA A 83 -20.93 -12.97 11.71
C ALA A 83 -21.07 -11.45 11.81
N TYR A 84 -21.09 -10.91 13.03
CA TYR A 84 -21.15 -9.46 13.26
C TYR A 84 -19.93 -8.72 12.67
N LEU A 85 -18.72 -9.23 12.90
CA LEU A 85 -17.48 -8.64 12.37
C LEU A 85 -17.45 -8.66 10.85
N LEU A 86 -17.92 -9.72 10.20
CA LEU A 86 -18.04 -9.75 8.74
C LEU A 86 -19.08 -8.76 8.22
N ALA A 87 -20.22 -8.61 8.90
CA ALA A 87 -21.24 -7.65 8.50
C ALA A 87 -20.72 -6.21 8.61
N VAL A 88 -20.00 -5.87 9.69
CA VAL A 88 -19.47 -4.53 9.93
C VAL A 88 -18.23 -4.21 9.07
N LEU A 89 -17.36 -5.19 8.85
CA LEU A 89 -16.11 -5.01 8.08
C LEU A 89 -16.27 -5.27 6.57
N GLY A 90 -17.34 -5.99 6.18
CA GLY A 90 -17.58 -6.44 4.81
C GLY A 90 -17.93 -5.34 3.81
N ASP A 91 -18.33 -4.16 4.30
CA ASP A 91 -18.74 -3.03 3.45
C ASP A 91 -17.55 -2.26 2.84
N SER A 92 -16.31 -2.64 3.19
CA SER A 92 -15.10 -2.05 2.62
C SER A 92 -15.04 -2.14 1.08
N ALA A 93 -15.70 -3.14 0.48
CA ALA A 93 -15.79 -3.29 -0.97
C ALA A 93 -16.72 -2.26 -1.63
N ALA A 94 -17.72 -1.72 -0.93
CA ALA A 94 -18.73 -0.82 -1.53
C ALA A 94 -18.17 0.53 -1.97
N HIS A 95 -17.00 0.92 -1.44
CA HIS A 95 -16.36 2.20 -1.76
C HIS A 95 -15.36 2.12 -2.92
N TYR A 96 -15.12 0.93 -3.47
CA TYR A 96 -14.25 0.77 -4.63
C TYR A 96 -15.07 0.79 -5.93
N SER A 97 -14.47 1.37 -6.97
CA SER A 97 -15.02 1.46 -8.32
C SER A 97 -13.98 1.13 -9.40
N ARG A 98 -12.71 0.96 -9.03
CA ARG A 98 -11.62 0.60 -9.95
C ARG A 98 -10.71 -0.45 -9.32
N ALA A 99 -10.38 -1.49 -10.09
CA ALA A 99 -9.28 -2.39 -9.83
C ALA A 99 -8.06 -1.95 -10.66
N LEU A 100 -6.94 -1.67 -10.01
CA LEU A 100 -5.70 -1.27 -10.68
C LEU A 100 -4.58 -2.26 -10.38
N VAL A 101 -4.06 -2.94 -11.41
CA VAL A 101 -2.91 -3.84 -11.30
C VAL A 101 -1.63 -3.08 -11.58
N ILE A 102 -0.70 -3.08 -10.64
CA ILE A 102 0.66 -2.60 -10.85
C ILE A 102 1.50 -3.79 -11.33
N ASP A 103 1.98 -3.67 -12.57
CA ASP A 103 2.78 -4.68 -13.21
C ASP A 103 4.25 -4.53 -12.84
N THR A 104 4.75 -5.46 -12.04
CA THR A 104 6.14 -5.51 -11.57
C THR A 104 7.02 -6.38 -12.46
N GLY A 105 6.52 -6.88 -13.59
CA GLY A 105 7.25 -7.79 -14.47
C GLY A 105 7.25 -9.24 -14.00
N HIS A 106 6.36 -9.61 -13.07
CA HIS A 106 6.23 -10.98 -12.59
C HIS A 106 5.87 -11.96 -13.74
N PRO A 107 6.46 -13.17 -13.83
CA PRO A 107 6.21 -14.12 -14.91
C PRO A 107 4.73 -14.46 -15.10
N GLU A 108 3.97 -14.54 -14.01
CA GLU A 108 2.53 -14.81 -14.01
C GLU A 108 1.67 -13.53 -14.03
N GLY A 109 2.28 -12.36 -14.26
CA GLY A 109 1.62 -11.06 -14.18
C GLY A 109 0.42 -10.93 -15.12
N GLU A 110 0.51 -11.51 -16.32
CA GLU A 110 -0.57 -11.48 -17.31
C GLU A 110 -1.80 -12.28 -16.85
N ALA A 111 -1.59 -13.55 -16.45
CA ALA A 111 -2.66 -14.40 -15.94
C ALA A 111 -3.30 -13.79 -14.69
N TYR A 112 -2.49 -13.20 -13.82
CA TYR A 112 -2.97 -12.50 -12.64
C TYR A 112 -3.81 -11.26 -13.00
N ALA A 113 -3.36 -10.44 -13.94
CA ALA A 113 -4.09 -9.26 -14.40
C ALA A 113 -5.45 -9.63 -15.00
N GLN A 114 -5.52 -10.70 -15.81
CA GLN A 114 -6.77 -11.22 -16.35
C GLN A 114 -7.73 -11.69 -15.24
N ALA A 115 -7.21 -12.38 -14.22
CA ALA A 115 -8.02 -12.79 -13.07
C ALA A 115 -8.59 -11.57 -12.30
N VAL A 116 -7.80 -10.51 -12.13
CA VAL A 116 -8.25 -9.26 -11.50
C VAL A 116 -9.29 -8.55 -12.38
N GLN A 117 -9.09 -8.51 -13.70
CA GLN A 117 -10.04 -7.92 -14.64
C GLN A 117 -11.41 -8.64 -14.58
N ALA A 118 -11.42 -9.97 -14.52
CA ALA A 118 -12.64 -10.74 -14.36
C ALA A 118 -13.37 -10.42 -13.03
N ARG A 119 -12.61 -10.26 -11.93
CA ARG A 119 -13.17 -9.88 -10.62
C ARG A 119 -13.75 -8.46 -10.61
N ALA A 120 -13.10 -7.54 -11.32
CA ALA A 120 -13.55 -6.16 -11.49
C ALA A 120 -14.86 -6.13 -12.29
N ALA A 121 -14.92 -6.86 -13.41
CA ALA A 121 -16.12 -6.98 -14.24
C ALA A 121 -17.31 -7.56 -13.46
N ALA A 122 -17.09 -8.61 -12.66
CA ALA A 122 -18.14 -9.20 -11.80
C ALA A 122 -18.71 -8.23 -10.75
N ARG A 123 -18.03 -7.11 -10.48
CA ARG A 123 -18.43 -6.07 -9.52
C ARG A 123 -18.83 -4.76 -10.20
N GLY A 124 -18.78 -4.69 -11.54
CA GLY A 124 -18.99 -3.46 -12.29
C GLY A 124 -17.89 -2.40 -12.07
N TRP A 125 -16.70 -2.81 -11.66
CA TRP A 125 -15.56 -1.90 -11.49
C TRP A 125 -14.79 -1.71 -12.79
N ALA A 126 -14.24 -0.51 -12.98
CA ALA A 126 -13.25 -0.27 -14.03
C ALA A 126 -11.98 -1.10 -13.77
N PHE A 127 -11.32 -1.54 -14.83
CA PHE A 127 -10.03 -2.22 -14.74
C PHE A 127 -8.94 -1.35 -15.39
N GLN A 128 -7.78 -1.25 -14.74
CA GLN A 128 -6.62 -0.56 -15.25
C GLN A 128 -5.35 -1.35 -14.92
N ARG A 129 -4.37 -1.32 -15.82
CA ARG A 129 -3.02 -1.84 -15.59
C ARG A 129 -2.02 -0.71 -15.70
N GLU A 130 -1.11 -0.63 -14.76
CA GLU A 130 -0.05 0.38 -14.70
C GLU A 130 1.32 -0.30 -14.64
N PRO A 131 2.31 0.13 -15.43
CA PRO A 131 3.66 -0.37 -15.27
C PRO A 131 4.27 0.12 -13.95
N GLY A 132 4.78 -0.82 -13.16
CA GLY A 132 5.61 -0.55 -11.99
C GLY A 132 6.97 0.03 -12.40
N GLN A 133 7.62 0.71 -11.48
CA GLN A 133 8.98 1.25 -11.64
C GLN A 133 9.75 1.10 -10.32
N PRO A 134 10.69 0.15 -10.21
CA PRO A 134 11.40 -0.14 -8.95
C PRO A 134 12.46 0.91 -8.57
N ARG A 135 12.54 2.05 -9.30
CA ARG A 135 13.62 3.04 -9.16
C ARG A 135 13.87 3.47 -7.71
N LEU A 136 12.82 3.62 -6.90
CA LEU A 136 12.96 4.04 -5.50
C LEU A 136 13.61 2.95 -4.64
N LEU A 137 13.33 1.69 -4.91
CA LEU A 137 13.97 0.56 -4.23
C LEU A 137 15.43 0.41 -4.68
N GLU A 138 15.69 0.54 -5.97
CA GLU A 138 17.04 0.52 -6.54
C GLU A 138 17.90 1.64 -5.96
N GLN A 139 17.39 2.87 -5.92
CA GLN A 139 18.06 4.04 -5.34
C GLN A 139 18.33 3.87 -3.84
N LEU A 140 17.36 3.31 -3.10
CA LEU A 140 17.52 3.03 -1.68
C LEU A 140 18.70 2.07 -1.45
N ALA A 141 18.71 0.95 -2.18
CA ALA A 141 19.75 -0.08 -2.07
C ALA A 141 21.12 0.38 -2.58
N ALA A 142 21.15 1.20 -3.64
CA ALA A 142 22.37 1.75 -4.23
C ALA A 142 22.98 2.91 -3.43
N GLY A 143 22.36 3.35 -2.33
CA GLY A 143 22.86 4.47 -1.54
C GLY A 143 22.72 5.84 -2.22
N THR A 144 21.91 5.94 -3.27
CA THR A 144 21.69 7.18 -4.02
C THR A 144 20.38 7.80 -3.60
N TRP A 145 20.42 8.86 -2.79
CA TRP A 145 19.22 9.40 -2.13
C TRP A 145 18.94 10.86 -2.51
N PRO A 146 18.37 11.12 -3.71
CA PRO A 146 17.94 12.45 -4.09
C PRO A 146 16.93 13.01 -3.09
N GLN A 147 17.12 14.26 -2.65
CA GLN A 147 16.28 14.91 -1.64
C GLN A 147 14.79 14.96 -2.02
N ALA A 148 14.49 15.01 -3.32
CA ALA A 148 13.13 15.00 -3.86
C ALA A 148 12.37 13.68 -3.58
N ASP A 149 13.10 12.57 -3.48
CA ASP A 149 12.56 11.22 -3.33
C ASP A 149 12.85 10.62 -1.94
N PHE A 150 13.84 11.14 -1.21
CA PHE A 150 14.28 10.59 0.07
C PHE A 150 14.39 11.67 1.15
N LEU A 151 14.11 11.25 2.38
CA LEU A 151 14.47 11.97 3.59
C LEU A 151 15.68 11.27 4.22
N VAL A 152 16.79 11.99 4.32
CA VAL A 152 17.92 11.58 5.17
C VAL A 152 17.74 12.26 6.52
N VAL A 153 17.64 11.46 7.58
CA VAL A 153 17.45 11.90 8.97
C VAL A 153 18.81 11.78 9.68
N PRO A 154 19.46 12.90 10.04
CA PRO A 154 20.72 12.86 10.76
C PRO A 154 20.57 12.23 12.15
N ALA A 155 21.68 11.78 12.73
CA ALA A 155 21.70 11.41 14.14
C ALA A 155 21.27 12.61 15.02
N GLY A 156 20.50 12.33 16.07
CA GLY A 156 19.90 13.36 16.91
C GLY A 156 18.61 13.98 16.36
N TYR A 157 18.03 13.46 15.26
CA TYR A 157 16.78 13.96 14.68
C TYR A 157 15.65 12.91 14.76
N ARG A 158 14.41 13.37 14.58
CA ARG A 158 13.21 12.53 14.45
C ARG A 158 12.43 12.87 13.18
N ILE A 159 11.71 11.88 12.67
CA ILE A 159 10.79 12.04 11.55
C ILE A 159 9.53 12.76 12.01
N VAL A 160 9.12 13.78 11.26
CA VAL A 160 7.85 14.48 11.41
C VAL A 160 7.00 14.34 10.18
N HIS A 161 5.69 14.50 10.35
CA HIS A 161 4.81 14.70 9.21
C HIS A 161 5.09 16.05 8.56
N ASN A 162 4.97 16.12 7.25
CA ASN A 162 5.07 17.35 6.48
C ASN A 162 3.87 17.41 5.53
N ASP A 163 3.01 18.42 5.72
CA ASP A 163 1.78 18.60 4.95
C ASP A 163 2.02 19.07 3.50
N SER A 164 3.28 19.40 3.16
CA SER A 164 3.64 19.69 1.77
C SER A 164 3.69 18.42 0.92
N GLU A 165 3.91 18.64 -0.37
CA GLU A 165 4.28 17.62 -1.35
C GLU A 165 5.48 16.76 -0.95
N LEU A 166 6.16 16.96 0.19
CA LEU A 166 7.29 16.15 0.66
C LEU A 166 6.92 15.04 1.66
N ILE A 167 5.68 15.00 2.18
CA ILE A 167 5.07 13.97 3.05
C ILE A 167 5.67 13.86 4.47
N ILE A 168 7.00 13.89 4.55
CA ILE A 168 7.79 13.73 5.78
C ILE A 168 8.89 14.79 5.88
N GLY A 169 9.31 15.11 7.10
CA GLY A 169 10.43 15.99 7.39
C GLY A 169 11.28 15.44 8.53
N ALA A 170 12.36 16.13 8.86
CA ALA A 170 13.17 15.83 10.03
C ALA A 170 13.32 17.09 10.89
N GLU A 171 13.26 16.92 12.21
CA GLU A 171 13.54 17.98 13.18
C GLU A 171 14.45 17.43 14.30
N PRO A 172 15.18 18.29 15.03
CA PRO A 172 15.99 17.84 16.15
C PRO A 172 15.14 17.06 17.16
N ASN A 173 15.73 16.03 17.76
CA ASN A 173 15.16 15.37 18.91
C ASN A 173 14.92 16.44 19.97
N GLY A 174 13.65 16.69 20.30
CA GLY A 174 13.33 17.51 21.47
C GLY A 174 13.97 16.93 22.74
N PRO A 175 14.15 17.78 23.77
CA PRO A 175 14.73 17.39 25.06
C PRO A 175 14.02 16.18 25.68
#